data_AF-A0A0Q9IC63-F1
#
_entry.id   AF-A0A0Q9IC63-F1
#
_cell.length_a   1.000
_cell.length_b   1.000
_cell.length_c   1.000
_cell.angle_alpha   90.00
_cell.angle_beta   90.00
_cell.angle_gamma   90.00
#
_symmetry.space_group_name_H-M   'P 1'
#
loop_
_entity.id
_entity.type
_entity.pdbx_description
1 polymer ?
#
loop_
_entity_poly.entity_id
_entity_poly.type
_entity_poly.pdbx_seq_one_letter_code
_entity_poly.pdbx_strand_id
1 'polypeptide(L)'
;MSVADAINALWQAMRGSCFEATGIDVASGRRETLDAIRLQDLELAEIDDRDVLCTRAPIGRGPIRYRDVTVPTGHVRGLWKARSPKPDRIVLPELERPDGPGYMPLYCAAQWIATQGGTVDFDPLQTDRWKSAYGELLARISSDDVKVIGFRDGMREPVPGYQFAGVKMSYPFIDTAIDLILGDEMYLQSYAFTDEEDWLGGLDDSLVKHGRPKWARLVVLGSDVARLWAYPQDGSRQDQSDLSSYRSGGPGRPSAMHLVEAEFHRRCKQGSVEPPLAKEAAFLASWLRTYHPTAPPLTPKTIGNRLMAAFRAYIRARN
;
A
#
# COMPACT_ATOMS: atom_id res chain seq x y z
N MET A 1 -20.60 -9.77 -0.25
CA MET A 1 -20.44 -10.91 -1.17
C MET A 1 -21.45 -11.96 -0.75
N SER A 2 -22.34 -12.39 -1.65
CA SER A 2 -23.23 -13.51 -1.36
C SER A 2 -22.45 -14.82 -1.37
N VAL A 3 -23.02 -15.90 -0.83
CA VAL A 3 -22.42 -17.24 -0.92
C VAL A 3 -22.24 -17.65 -2.39
N ALA A 4 -23.21 -17.33 -3.25
CA ALA A 4 -23.15 -17.62 -4.68
C ALA A 4 -21.99 -16.89 -5.38
N ASP A 5 -21.76 -15.61 -5.04
CA ASP A 5 -20.63 -14.85 -5.59
C ASP A 5 -19.30 -15.45 -5.14
N ALA A 6 -19.19 -15.88 -3.88
CA ALA A 6 -17.98 -16.51 -3.34
C ALA A 6 -17.69 -17.86 -4.01
N ILE A 7 -18.71 -18.68 -4.23
CA ILE A 7 -18.58 -19.95 -4.96
C ILE A 7 -18.12 -19.69 -6.40
N ASN A 8 -18.73 -18.72 -7.09
CA ASN A 8 -18.34 -18.38 -8.45
C ASN A 8 -16.90 -17.83 -8.50
N ALA A 9 -16.51 -16.98 -7.53
CA ALA A 9 -15.15 -16.47 -7.41
C ALA A 9 -14.12 -17.59 -7.23
N LEU A 10 -14.41 -18.53 -6.32
CA LEU A 10 -13.57 -19.69 -6.07
C LEU A 10 -13.42 -20.54 -7.33
N TRP A 11 -14.53 -20.78 -8.02
CA TRP A 11 -14.56 -21.58 -9.25
C TRP A 11 -13.76 -20.94 -10.39
N GLN A 12 -13.88 -19.63 -10.56
CA GLN A 12 -13.12 -18.90 -11.57
C GLN A 12 -11.63 -18.85 -11.21
N ALA A 13 -11.26 -18.70 -9.94
CA ALA A 13 -9.87 -18.78 -9.50
C ALA A 13 -9.23 -20.15 -9.74
N MET A 14 -9.99 -21.24 -9.53
CA MET A 14 -9.56 -22.59 -9.86
C MET A 14 -9.31 -22.75 -11.37
N ARG A 15 -10.20 -22.24 -12.22
CA ARG A 15 -10.03 -22.26 -13.68
C ARG A 15 -8.90 -21.37 -14.18
N GLY A 16 -8.59 -20.28 -13.46
CA GLY A 16 -7.51 -19.35 -13.77
C GLY A 16 -6.11 -19.82 -13.33
N SER A 17 -5.96 -21.06 -12.85
CA SER A 17 -4.71 -21.59 -12.27
C SER A 17 -4.18 -20.79 -11.07
N CYS A 18 -5.04 -20.10 -10.32
CA CYS A 18 -4.60 -19.35 -9.14
C CYS A 18 -4.12 -20.27 -8.02
N PHE A 19 -4.65 -21.49 -7.94
CA PHE A 19 -4.19 -22.55 -7.04
C PHE A 19 -4.63 -23.94 -7.52
N GLU A 20 -3.91 -24.96 -7.06
CA GLU A 20 -4.23 -26.36 -7.37
C GLU A 20 -5.39 -26.87 -6.52
N ALA A 21 -6.35 -27.55 -7.16
CA ALA A 21 -7.39 -28.31 -6.48
C ALA A 21 -7.11 -29.81 -6.63
N THR A 22 -7.63 -30.61 -5.71
CA THR A 22 -7.61 -32.08 -5.85
C THR A 22 -9.00 -32.65 -5.61
N GLY A 23 -9.34 -33.74 -6.30
CA GLY A 23 -10.62 -34.43 -6.16
C GLY A 23 -10.46 -35.94 -6.33
N ILE A 24 -11.41 -36.72 -5.82
CA ILE A 24 -11.46 -38.17 -6.02
C ILE A 24 -12.21 -38.47 -7.30
N ASP A 25 -11.53 -39.00 -8.31
CA ASP A 25 -12.14 -39.44 -9.56
C ASP A 25 -13.08 -40.62 -9.30
N VAL A 26 -14.32 -40.53 -9.76
CA VAL A 26 -15.35 -41.55 -9.46
C VAL A 26 -15.04 -42.88 -10.14
N ALA A 27 -14.43 -42.87 -11.32
CA ALA A 27 -14.13 -44.09 -12.06
C ALA A 27 -12.94 -44.84 -11.48
N SER A 28 -11.86 -44.13 -11.12
CA SER A 28 -10.63 -44.74 -10.59
C SER A 28 -10.62 -44.90 -9.07
N GLY A 29 -11.44 -44.12 -8.35
CA GLY A 29 -11.42 -44.02 -6.89
C GLY A 29 -10.17 -43.33 -6.32
N ARG A 30 -9.31 -42.74 -7.16
CA ARG A 30 -8.04 -42.11 -6.74
C ARG A 30 -8.18 -40.59 -6.62
N ARG A 31 -7.45 -40.01 -5.68
CA ARG A 31 -7.30 -38.55 -5.58
C ARG A 31 -6.34 -38.06 -6.65
N GLU A 32 -6.78 -37.11 -7.47
CA GLU A 32 -6.04 -36.52 -8.58
C GLU A 32 -5.96 -35.01 -8.43
N THR A 33 -4.88 -34.42 -8.94
CA THR A 33 -4.79 -32.97 -9.14
C THR A 33 -5.69 -32.56 -10.30
N LEU A 34 -6.48 -31.53 -10.08
CA LEU A 34 -7.38 -30.93 -11.06
C LEU A 34 -6.69 -29.71 -11.65
N ASP A 35 -6.06 -29.88 -12.81
CA ASP A 35 -5.50 -28.75 -13.54
C ASP A 35 -6.61 -27.85 -14.13
N ALA A 36 -6.22 -26.63 -14.51
CA ALA A 36 -7.15 -25.64 -15.04
C ALA A 36 -7.87 -26.11 -16.31
N ILE A 37 -7.23 -26.92 -17.16
CA ILE A 37 -7.81 -27.42 -18.41
C ILE A 37 -8.97 -28.36 -18.08
N ARG A 38 -8.77 -29.32 -17.17
CA ARG A 38 -9.82 -30.24 -16.71
C ARG A 38 -11.00 -29.50 -16.10
N LEU A 39 -10.74 -28.43 -15.36
CA LEU A 39 -11.78 -27.63 -14.70
C LEU A 39 -12.66 -26.82 -15.68
N GLN A 40 -12.23 -26.61 -16.94
CA GLN A 40 -13.05 -25.93 -17.95
C GLN A 40 -14.26 -26.78 -18.39
N ASP A 41 -14.09 -28.09 -18.44
CA ASP A 41 -15.12 -29.05 -18.88
C ASP A 41 -15.99 -29.56 -17.73
N LEU A 42 -15.79 -29.03 -16.52
CA LEU A 42 -16.54 -29.41 -15.33
C LEU A 42 -17.50 -28.31 -14.89
N GLU A 43 -18.55 -28.70 -14.19
CA GLU A 43 -19.49 -27.83 -13.49
C GLU A 43 -19.67 -28.27 -12.04
N LEU A 44 -19.79 -27.31 -11.13
CA LEU A 44 -20.08 -27.56 -9.73
C LEU A 44 -21.56 -27.88 -9.55
N ALA A 45 -21.83 -28.92 -8.77
CA ALA A 45 -23.16 -29.44 -8.53
C ALA A 45 -23.28 -29.92 -7.08
N GLU A 46 -24.46 -29.79 -6.49
CA GLU A 46 -24.82 -30.44 -5.24
C GLU A 46 -25.66 -31.68 -5.54
N ILE A 47 -25.25 -32.83 -5.01
CA ILE A 47 -25.95 -34.12 -5.09
C ILE A 47 -25.83 -34.81 -3.73
N ASP A 48 -26.96 -35.20 -3.14
CA ASP A 48 -27.03 -35.85 -1.82
C ASP A 48 -26.30 -35.06 -0.72
N ASP A 49 -26.53 -33.74 -0.67
CA ASP A 49 -25.89 -32.79 0.25
C ASP A 49 -24.35 -32.77 0.16
N ARG A 50 -23.80 -33.09 -1.01
CA ARG A 50 -22.36 -33.06 -1.28
C ARG A 50 -22.02 -32.26 -2.53
N ASP A 51 -20.97 -31.47 -2.42
CA ASP A 51 -20.35 -30.80 -3.55
C ASP A 51 -19.63 -31.82 -4.44
N VAL A 52 -20.03 -31.88 -5.71
CA VAL A 52 -19.45 -32.75 -6.73
C VAL A 52 -19.14 -31.96 -8.01
N LEU A 53 -18.20 -32.46 -8.80
CA LEU A 53 -17.93 -31.93 -10.14
C LEU A 53 -18.46 -32.88 -11.20
N CYS A 54 -19.38 -32.38 -12.01
CA CYS A 54 -19.96 -33.09 -13.13
C CYS A 54 -19.30 -32.67 -14.44
N THR A 55 -19.23 -33.57 -15.41
CA THR A 55 -18.86 -33.18 -16.78
C THR A 55 -19.96 -32.29 -17.35
N ARG A 56 -19.57 -31.21 -18.03
CA ARG A 56 -20.52 -30.31 -18.68
C ARG A 56 -21.21 -31.03 -19.84
N ALA A 57 -22.54 -31.03 -19.87
CA ALA A 57 -23.32 -31.63 -20.94
C ALA A 57 -24.10 -30.54 -21.72
N PRO A 58 -24.37 -30.73 -23.03
CA PRO A 58 -25.17 -29.76 -23.81
C PRO A 58 -26.59 -29.56 -23.26
N ILE A 59 -27.15 -30.59 -22.63
CA ILE A 59 -28.49 -30.56 -22.04
C ILE A 59 -28.42 -31.27 -20.69
N GLY A 60 -28.83 -30.56 -19.63
CA GLY A 60 -28.85 -31.08 -18.27
C GLY A 60 -27.46 -31.20 -17.64
N ARG A 61 -27.38 -31.99 -16.57
CA ARG A 61 -26.15 -32.25 -15.81
C ARG A 61 -25.50 -33.53 -16.33
N GLY A 62 -24.21 -33.48 -16.64
CA GLY A 62 -23.47 -34.68 -17.05
C GLY A 62 -23.13 -35.60 -15.88
N PRO A 63 -22.44 -36.73 -16.14
CA PRO A 63 -22.06 -37.67 -15.09
C PRO A 63 -21.13 -37.02 -14.06
N ILE A 64 -21.24 -37.46 -12.81
CA ILE A 64 -20.31 -37.07 -11.75
C ILE A 64 -18.91 -37.58 -12.13
N ARG A 65 -17.95 -36.67 -12.19
CA ARG A 65 -16.56 -36.98 -12.49
C ARG A 65 -15.70 -37.02 -11.23
N TYR A 66 -15.82 -36.01 -10.38
CA TYR A 66 -15.05 -35.91 -9.14
C TYR A 66 -15.95 -35.68 -7.92
N ARG A 67 -15.56 -36.26 -6.79
CA ARG A 67 -16.12 -35.99 -5.45
C ARG A 67 -15.03 -35.56 -4.48
N ASP A 68 -15.42 -35.07 -3.31
CA ASP A 68 -14.50 -34.68 -2.23
C ASP A 68 -13.41 -33.72 -2.72
N VAL A 69 -13.84 -32.70 -3.47
CA VAL A 69 -12.95 -31.68 -4.02
C VAL A 69 -12.43 -30.81 -2.88
N THR A 70 -11.11 -30.66 -2.84
CA THR A 70 -10.42 -29.91 -1.81
C THR A 70 -9.49 -28.89 -2.44
N VAL A 71 -9.37 -27.74 -1.79
CA VAL A 71 -8.47 -26.65 -2.15
C VAL A 71 -7.59 -26.32 -0.95
N PRO A 72 -6.30 -26.01 -1.12
CA PRO A 72 -5.44 -25.62 -0.01
C PRO A 72 -5.95 -24.35 0.67
N THR A 73 -6.30 -24.45 1.96
CA THR A 73 -6.82 -23.32 2.75
C THR A 73 -5.88 -22.11 2.73
N GLY A 74 -4.56 -22.33 2.68
CA GLY A 74 -3.58 -21.25 2.60
C GLY A 74 -3.71 -20.41 1.33
N HIS A 75 -4.00 -21.03 0.19
CA HIS A 75 -4.21 -20.32 -1.08
C HIS A 75 -5.53 -19.56 -1.11
N VAL A 76 -6.59 -20.18 -0.59
CA VAL A 76 -7.90 -19.51 -0.44
C VAL A 76 -7.76 -18.29 0.48
N ARG A 77 -7.09 -18.43 1.63
CA ARG A 77 -6.85 -17.29 2.54
C ARG A 77 -5.92 -16.24 1.96
N GLY A 78 -5.01 -16.62 1.06
CA GLY A 78 -4.14 -15.69 0.34
C GLY A 78 -4.93 -14.80 -0.62
N LEU A 79 -5.92 -15.36 -1.31
CA LEU A 79 -6.79 -14.62 -2.23
C LEU A 79 -7.93 -13.88 -1.51
N TRP A 80 -8.48 -14.50 -0.48
CA TRP A 80 -9.57 -13.98 0.34
C TRP A 80 -9.13 -13.98 1.80
N LYS A 81 -8.38 -12.93 2.20
CA LYS A 81 -8.00 -12.73 3.60
C LYS A 81 -9.27 -12.75 4.46
N ALA A 82 -9.25 -13.55 5.53
CA ALA A 82 -10.37 -13.63 6.47
C ALA A 82 -10.66 -12.22 6.98
N ARG A 83 -11.90 -11.74 6.78
CA ARG A 83 -12.28 -10.41 7.25
C ARG A 83 -12.28 -10.43 8.76
N SER A 84 -11.54 -9.51 9.37
CA SER A 84 -11.84 -9.09 10.73
C SER A 84 -13.31 -8.63 10.79
N PRO A 85 -14.03 -8.85 11.91
CA PRO A 85 -15.37 -8.31 12.07
C PRO A 85 -15.34 -6.82 11.71
N LYS A 86 -16.22 -6.42 10.79
CA LYS A 86 -16.29 -5.01 10.37
C LYS A 86 -16.63 -4.20 11.62
N PRO A 87 -15.82 -3.20 12.01
CA PRO A 87 -16.22 -2.29 13.06
C PRO A 87 -17.51 -1.58 12.64
N ASP A 88 -18.37 -1.25 13.61
CA ASP A 88 -19.65 -0.57 13.36
C ASP A 88 -19.49 0.76 12.60
N ARG A 89 -18.30 1.36 12.70
CA ARG A 89 -17.88 2.53 11.91
C ARG A 89 -16.43 2.37 11.48
N ILE A 90 -16.18 2.48 10.18
CA ILE A 90 -14.83 2.58 9.62
C ILE A 90 -14.44 4.06 9.70
N VAL A 91 -13.27 4.33 10.27
CA VAL A 91 -12.69 5.67 10.39
C VAL A 91 -11.43 5.72 9.55
N LEU A 92 -11.18 6.86 8.90
CA LEU A 92 -9.92 7.08 8.20
C LEU A 92 -8.75 7.03 9.20
N PRO A 93 -7.60 6.42 8.83
CA PRO A 93 -6.36 6.59 9.57
C PRO A 93 -5.96 8.06 9.71
N GLU A 94 -5.01 8.33 10.61
CA GLU A 94 -4.44 9.66 10.80
C GLU A 94 -3.89 10.22 9.48
N LEU A 95 -4.21 11.48 9.19
CA LEU A 95 -3.81 12.11 7.94
C LEU A 95 -2.33 12.49 7.96
N GLU A 96 -1.54 11.86 7.09
CA GLU A 96 -0.13 12.20 6.91
C GLU A 96 0.03 13.40 5.98
N ARG A 97 0.72 14.43 6.45
CA ARG A 97 1.02 15.63 5.65
C ARG A 97 2.18 15.35 4.70
N PRO A 98 2.14 15.87 3.45
CA PRO A 98 3.23 15.74 2.49
C PRO A 98 4.41 16.69 2.82
N ASP A 99 4.75 16.88 4.09
CA ASP A 99 5.75 17.85 4.54
C ASP A 99 7.18 17.29 4.39
N GLY A 100 8.02 18.00 3.63
CA GLY A 100 9.46 17.71 3.51
C GLY A 100 9.86 16.93 2.24
N PRO A 101 11.16 16.62 2.08
CA PRO A 101 11.70 15.96 0.88
C PRO A 101 11.56 14.42 0.91
N GLY A 102 10.79 13.88 1.86
CA GLY A 102 10.64 12.45 2.07
C GLY A 102 9.67 11.79 1.08
N TYR A 103 9.60 10.47 1.15
CA TYR A 103 8.55 9.70 0.48
C TYR A 103 7.43 9.40 1.46
N MET A 104 6.20 9.37 0.97
CA MET A 104 5.00 8.98 1.72
C MET A 104 4.27 7.82 1.02
N PRO A 105 3.55 6.95 1.74
CA PRO A 105 2.71 5.92 1.13
C PRO A 105 1.75 6.49 0.08
N LEU A 106 1.55 5.75 -1.01
CA LEU A 106 0.65 6.18 -2.08
C LEU A 106 -0.78 6.42 -1.56
N TYR A 107 -1.27 5.55 -0.66
CA TYR A 107 -2.54 5.73 0.05
C TYR A 107 -2.61 7.07 0.78
N CYS A 108 -1.57 7.44 1.54
CA CYS A 108 -1.55 8.69 2.29
C CYS A 108 -1.68 9.90 1.35
N ALA A 109 -1.03 9.88 0.18
CA ALA A 109 -1.18 10.92 -0.83
C ALA A 109 -2.61 10.96 -1.40
N ALA A 110 -3.22 9.81 -1.66
CA ALA A 110 -4.60 9.73 -2.11
C ALA A 110 -5.58 10.22 -1.03
N GLN A 111 -5.35 9.90 0.23
CA GLN A 111 -6.14 10.39 1.37
C GLN A 111 -6.01 11.92 1.52
N TRP A 112 -4.80 12.47 1.37
CA TRP A 112 -4.56 13.92 1.35
C TRP A 112 -5.40 14.63 0.28
N ILE A 113 -5.44 14.06 -0.92
CA ILE A 113 -6.25 14.61 -2.02
C ILE A 113 -7.75 14.45 -1.74
N ALA A 114 -8.19 13.25 -1.31
CA ALA A 114 -9.60 12.94 -1.07
C ALA A 114 -10.22 13.81 0.03
N THR A 115 -9.44 14.11 1.07
CA THR A 115 -9.83 14.95 2.22
C THR A 115 -9.54 16.43 2.03
N GLN A 116 -8.97 16.83 0.88
CA GLN A 116 -8.52 18.20 0.62
C GLN A 116 -7.64 18.75 1.75
N GLY A 117 -6.61 17.98 2.12
CA GLY A 117 -5.69 18.32 3.20
C GLY A 117 -6.34 18.29 4.59
N GLY A 118 -7.35 17.43 4.77
CA GLY A 118 -8.09 17.25 6.03
C GLY A 118 -9.26 18.20 6.25
N THR A 119 -9.59 19.06 5.27
CA THR A 119 -10.70 20.02 5.37
C THR A 119 -12.07 19.40 5.05
N VAL A 120 -12.07 18.25 4.36
CA VAL A 120 -13.28 17.51 3.98
C VAL A 120 -13.28 16.15 4.66
N ASP A 121 -14.33 15.87 5.43
CA ASP A 121 -14.65 14.53 5.94
C ASP A 121 -15.58 13.80 4.96
N PHE A 122 -15.42 12.48 4.85
CA PHE A 122 -16.31 11.63 4.05
C PHE A 122 -16.29 10.19 4.58
N ASP A 123 -17.36 9.44 4.30
CA ASP A 123 -17.43 8.02 4.65
C ASP A 123 -16.41 7.22 3.82
N PRO A 124 -15.45 6.51 4.43
CA PRO A 124 -14.42 5.74 3.72
C PRO A 124 -14.97 4.71 2.73
N LEU A 125 -16.21 4.27 2.89
CA LEU A 125 -16.88 3.34 1.97
C LEU A 125 -17.41 4.01 0.69
N GLN A 126 -17.46 5.35 0.63
CA GLN A 126 -17.88 6.10 -0.55
C GLN A 126 -16.77 6.11 -1.61
N THR A 127 -16.96 5.29 -2.64
CA THR A 127 -15.95 5.06 -3.68
C THR A 127 -15.69 6.27 -4.56
N ASP A 128 -16.67 7.16 -4.75
CA ASP A 128 -16.53 8.29 -5.68
C ASP A 128 -15.42 9.26 -5.28
N ARG A 129 -15.24 9.50 -3.97
CA ARG A 129 -14.15 10.34 -3.43
C ARG A 129 -12.79 9.71 -3.71
N TRP A 130 -12.65 8.42 -3.44
CA TRP A 130 -11.43 7.67 -3.77
C TRP A 130 -11.15 7.65 -5.26
N LYS A 131 -12.18 7.44 -6.10
CA LYS A 131 -12.06 7.42 -7.55
C LYS A 131 -11.56 8.75 -8.09
N SER A 132 -12.08 9.86 -7.59
CA SER A 132 -11.61 11.20 -7.97
C SER A 132 -10.16 11.42 -7.54
N ALA A 133 -9.82 11.14 -6.28
CA ALA A 133 -8.48 11.38 -5.74
C ALA A 133 -7.41 10.53 -6.42
N TYR A 134 -7.65 9.23 -6.58
CA TYR A 134 -6.74 8.36 -7.32
C TYR A 134 -6.68 8.73 -8.80
N GLY A 135 -7.81 9.08 -9.44
CA GLY A 135 -7.80 9.50 -10.83
C GLY A 135 -6.85 10.67 -11.07
N GLU A 136 -6.88 11.67 -10.18
CA GLU A 136 -5.98 12.83 -10.26
C GLU A 136 -4.52 12.46 -9.96
N LEU A 137 -4.28 11.72 -8.87
CA LEU A 137 -2.94 11.30 -8.48
C LEU A 137 -2.26 10.45 -9.56
N LEU A 138 -2.97 9.45 -10.09
CA LEU A 138 -2.46 8.56 -11.12
C LEU A 138 -2.22 9.26 -12.44
N ALA A 139 -3.05 10.26 -12.80
CA ALA A 139 -2.79 11.11 -13.96
C ALA A 139 -1.43 11.82 -13.83
N ARG A 140 -1.14 12.40 -12.65
CA ARG A 140 0.14 13.08 -12.37
C ARG A 140 1.34 12.15 -12.30
N ILE A 141 1.16 10.93 -11.79
CA ILE A 141 2.20 9.90 -11.84
C ILE A 141 2.46 9.50 -13.30
N SER A 142 1.40 9.31 -14.09
CA SER A 142 1.52 8.90 -15.50
C SER A 142 2.17 9.95 -16.40
N SER A 143 2.09 11.23 -16.03
CA SER A 143 2.78 12.35 -16.69
C SER A 143 4.17 12.64 -16.12
N ASP A 144 4.67 11.81 -15.20
CA ASP A 144 5.94 11.99 -14.48
C ASP A 144 6.04 13.27 -13.63
N ASP A 145 4.91 13.95 -13.35
CA ASP A 145 4.80 15.14 -12.48
C ASP A 145 4.96 14.78 -10.99
N VAL A 146 4.67 13.53 -10.63
CA VAL A 146 4.85 12.95 -9.29
C VAL A 146 5.77 11.75 -9.41
N LYS A 147 6.90 11.78 -8.70
CA LYS A 147 7.81 10.62 -8.67
C LYS A 147 7.28 9.55 -7.74
N VAL A 148 7.31 8.30 -8.23
CA VAL A 148 6.90 7.10 -7.52
C VAL A 148 8.06 6.10 -7.50
N ILE A 149 8.27 5.48 -6.34
CA ILE A 149 9.19 4.36 -6.18
C ILE A 149 8.41 3.18 -5.59
N GLY A 150 8.84 1.98 -5.95
CA GLY A 150 8.24 0.73 -5.51
C GLY A 150 9.30 -0.25 -5.08
N PHE A 151 8.87 -1.31 -4.40
CA PHE A 151 9.70 -2.43 -4.01
C PHE A 151 9.48 -3.59 -4.96
N ARG A 152 10.56 -4.11 -5.54
CA ARG A 152 10.56 -5.27 -6.44
C ARG A 152 11.87 -6.02 -6.26
N ASP A 153 11.81 -7.34 -6.20
CA ASP A 153 12.97 -8.23 -6.10
C ASP A 153 13.97 -7.85 -4.98
N GLY A 154 13.45 -7.41 -3.83
CA GLY A 154 14.27 -7.05 -2.67
C GLY A 154 14.81 -5.62 -2.66
N MET A 155 14.56 -4.82 -3.70
CA MET A 155 15.12 -3.47 -3.85
C MET A 155 14.03 -2.42 -4.07
N ARG A 156 14.32 -1.19 -3.61
CA ARG A 156 13.53 0.00 -3.95
C ARG A 156 14.07 0.61 -5.23
N GLU A 157 13.19 0.86 -6.19
CA GLU A 157 13.56 1.47 -7.47
C GLU A 157 12.40 2.30 -8.06
N PRO A 158 12.67 3.21 -9.01
CA PRO A 158 11.64 4.02 -9.66
C PRO A 158 10.64 3.15 -10.44
N VAL A 159 9.35 3.44 -10.28
CA VAL A 159 8.29 2.79 -11.08
C VAL A 159 8.02 3.67 -12.31
N PRO A 160 8.09 3.14 -13.54
CA PRO A 160 7.78 3.93 -14.72
C PRO A 160 6.35 4.47 -14.70
N GLY A 161 6.17 5.79 -14.82
CA GLY A 161 4.87 6.46 -14.67
C GLY A 161 3.77 5.93 -15.59
N TYR A 162 4.13 5.58 -16.84
CA TYR A 162 3.18 5.01 -17.81
C TYR A 162 2.49 3.72 -17.35
N GLN A 163 3.03 3.01 -16.34
CA GLN A 163 2.37 1.82 -15.77
C GLN A 163 1.08 2.16 -15.02
N PHE A 164 0.87 3.42 -14.65
CA PHE A 164 -0.34 3.89 -13.98
C PHE A 164 -1.39 4.45 -14.95
N ALA A 165 -1.07 4.58 -16.23
CA ALA A 165 -2.01 5.09 -17.23
C ALA A 165 -3.16 4.09 -17.46
N GLY A 166 -4.39 4.49 -17.14
CA GLY A 166 -5.59 3.66 -17.33
C GLY A 166 -5.66 2.42 -16.43
N VAL A 167 -4.83 2.34 -15.39
CA VAL A 167 -4.79 1.19 -14.49
C VAL A 167 -6.12 1.08 -13.72
N LYS A 168 -6.66 -0.13 -13.63
CA LYS A 168 -7.85 -0.39 -12.80
C LYS A 168 -7.49 -0.31 -11.32
N MET A 169 -8.48 -0.08 -10.47
CA MET A 169 -8.29 0.19 -9.04
C MET A 169 -9.05 -0.78 -8.15
N SER A 170 -8.38 -1.31 -7.14
CA SER A 170 -9.00 -1.82 -5.92
C SER A 170 -8.82 -0.79 -4.81
N TYR A 171 -9.90 -0.05 -4.53
CA TYR A 171 -9.91 1.05 -3.57
C TYR A 171 -9.77 0.57 -2.12
N PRO A 172 -9.23 1.40 -1.21
CA PRO A 172 -9.14 1.08 0.20
C PRO A 172 -10.56 0.90 0.80
N PHE A 173 -10.66 0.08 1.85
CA PHE A 173 -11.91 -0.23 2.58
C PHE A 173 -12.99 -0.98 1.79
N ILE A 174 -12.78 -1.19 0.48
CA ILE A 174 -13.71 -1.91 -0.39
C ILE A 174 -13.10 -3.26 -0.75
N ASP A 175 -13.97 -4.26 -0.90
CA ASP A 175 -13.53 -5.57 -1.35
C ASP A 175 -13.00 -5.48 -2.78
N THR A 176 -11.81 -6.04 -3.03
CA THR A 176 -11.28 -6.17 -4.37
C THR A 176 -12.28 -6.94 -5.24
N ALA A 177 -12.68 -6.32 -6.35
CA ALA A 177 -13.60 -6.94 -7.30
C ALA A 177 -12.93 -8.17 -7.95
N ILE A 178 -13.70 -9.24 -8.10
CA ILE A 178 -13.17 -10.55 -8.55
C ILE A 178 -12.60 -10.47 -9.96
N ASP A 179 -13.19 -9.64 -10.83
CA ASP A 179 -12.71 -9.37 -12.18
C ASP A 179 -11.31 -8.74 -12.21
N LEU A 180 -10.90 -8.01 -11.16
CA LEU A 180 -9.52 -7.53 -11.02
C LEU A 180 -8.56 -8.65 -10.64
N ILE A 181 -8.97 -9.50 -9.69
CA ILE A 181 -8.13 -10.62 -9.20
C ILE A 181 -7.85 -11.61 -10.32
N LEU A 182 -8.88 -11.90 -11.12
CA LEU A 182 -8.85 -12.92 -12.17
C LEU A 182 -8.54 -12.35 -13.56
N GLY A 183 -8.48 -11.04 -13.69
CA GLY A 183 -8.17 -10.37 -14.94
C GLY A 183 -6.69 -10.52 -15.32
N ASP A 184 -6.43 -10.42 -16.62
CA ASP A 184 -5.06 -10.39 -17.17
C ASP A 184 -4.43 -8.99 -17.12
N GLU A 185 -5.25 -7.98 -16.89
CA GLU A 185 -4.83 -6.60 -16.77
C GLU A 185 -4.18 -6.33 -15.42
N MET A 186 -3.17 -5.46 -15.42
CA MET A 186 -2.58 -4.95 -14.19
C MET A 186 -3.57 -4.00 -13.52
N TYR A 187 -3.68 -4.08 -12.20
CA TYR A 187 -4.48 -3.16 -11.40
C TYR A 187 -3.66 -2.65 -10.21
N LEU A 188 -4.01 -1.47 -9.70
CA LEU A 188 -3.46 -0.95 -8.46
C LEU A 188 -4.36 -1.40 -7.30
N GLN A 189 -3.76 -2.15 -6.39
CA GLN A 189 -4.36 -2.50 -5.11
C GLN A 189 -3.91 -1.48 -4.08
N SER A 190 -4.87 -0.86 -3.38
CA SER A 190 -4.57 0.07 -2.29
C SER A 190 -5.19 -0.42 -0.99
N TYR A 191 -4.43 -0.31 0.09
CA TYR A 191 -4.89 -0.53 1.46
C TYR A 191 -4.69 0.73 2.28
N ALA A 192 -5.50 0.89 3.32
CA ALA A 192 -5.34 1.98 4.25
C ALA A 192 -4.02 1.84 5.01
N PHE A 193 -3.23 2.90 5.05
CA PHE A 193 -2.02 2.95 5.84
C PHE A 193 -2.40 3.21 7.31
N THR A 194 -2.39 2.16 8.12
CA THR A 194 -2.64 2.21 9.57
C THR A 194 -1.34 2.43 10.33
N ASP A 195 -0.36 1.58 10.06
CA ASP A 195 0.99 1.65 10.61
C ASP A 195 2.02 0.97 9.70
N GLU A 196 3.30 1.09 10.06
CA GLU A 196 4.41 0.56 9.29
C GLU A 196 4.49 -0.98 9.35
N GLU A 197 4.02 -1.62 10.43
CA GLU A 197 4.07 -3.07 10.59
C GLU A 197 3.09 -3.76 9.64
N ASP A 198 1.83 -3.31 9.64
CA ASP A 198 0.77 -3.77 8.73
C ASP A 198 1.17 -3.55 7.26
N TRP A 199 1.70 -2.37 6.96
CA TRP A 199 2.14 -2.01 5.62
C TRP A 199 3.28 -2.91 5.14
N LEU A 200 4.28 -3.17 6.00
CA LEU A 200 5.36 -4.11 5.67
C LEU A 200 4.87 -5.57 5.57
N GLY A 201 3.79 -5.91 6.28
CA GLY A 201 3.08 -7.20 6.24
C GLY A 201 2.24 -7.47 4.99
N GLY A 202 2.28 -6.57 4.00
CA GLY A 202 1.56 -6.73 2.72
C GLY A 202 0.13 -6.18 2.75
N LEU A 203 -0.14 -5.20 3.61
CA LEU A 203 -1.28 -4.30 3.51
C LEU A 203 -0.82 -2.96 2.91
N ASP A 204 -0.17 -3.03 1.75
CA ASP A 204 0.48 -1.91 1.07
C ASP A 204 -0.15 -1.57 -0.28
N ASP A 205 0.18 -0.40 -0.81
CA ASP A 205 -0.16 -0.06 -2.18
C ASP A 205 0.74 -0.83 -3.16
N SER A 206 0.14 -1.59 -4.06
CA SER A 206 0.82 -2.53 -4.95
C SER A 206 0.24 -2.50 -6.37
N LEU A 207 1.10 -2.51 -7.39
CA LEU A 207 0.69 -2.84 -8.76
C LEU A 207 0.66 -4.37 -8.90
N VAL A 208 -0.52 -4.93 -9.07
CA VAL A 208 -0.77 -6.38 -9.06
C VAL A 208 -1.12 -6.86 -10.46
N LYS A 209 -0.59 -8.03 -10.84
CA LYS A 209 -0.96 -8.74 -12.06
C LYS A 209 -1.09 -10.23 -11.76
N HIS A 210 -2.22 -10.84 -12.13
CA HIS A 210 -2.55 -12.24 -11.82
C HIS A 210 -2.39 -12.57 -10.31
N GLY A 211 -2.88 -11.68 -9.45
CA GLY A 211 -2.80 -11.82 -7.99
C GLY A 211 -1.39 -11.73 -7.39
N ARG A 212 -0.36 -11.40 -8.19
CA ARG A 212 1.02 -11.21 -7.70
C ARG A 212 1.44 -9.75 -7.81
N PRO A 213 2.06 -9.17 -6.75
CA PRO A 213 2.58 -7.82 -6.84
C PRO A 213 3.76 -7.79 -7.82
N LYS A 214 3.63 -7.01 -8.88
CA LYS A 214 4.74 -6.62 -9.76
C LYS A 214 5.59 -5.55 -9.09
N TRP A 215 4.91 -4.65 -8.37
CA TRP A 215 5.49 -3.63 -7.51
C TRP A 215 4.73 -3.63 -6.20
N ALA A 216 5.45 -3.66 -5.09
CA ALA A 216 4.90 -3.54 -3.75
C ALA A 216 5.32 -2.21 -3.12
N ARG A 217 4.72 -1.85 -1.99
CA ARG A 217 5.16 -0.74 -1.13
C ARG A 217 5.35 0.57 -1.89
N LEU A 218 4.38 0.91 -2.72
CA LEU A 218 4.41 2.12 -3.54
C LEU A 218 4.41 3.36 -2.63
N VAL A 219 5.39 4.22 -2.84
CA VAL A 219 5.49 5.51 -2.16
C VAL A 219 5.77 6.61 -3.19
N VAL A 220 5.26 7.80 -2.92
CA VAL A 220 5.42 8.98 -3.77
C VAL A 220 6.25 10.05 -3.06
N LEU A 221 6.89 10.91 -3.84
CA LEU A 221 7.67 12.01 -3.28
C LEU A 221 6.74 13.05 -2.66
N GLY A 222 6.81 13.26 -1.34
CA GLY A 222 5.93 14.16 -0.61
C GLY A 222 5.99 15.59 -1.14
N SER A 223 7.18 16.08 -1.51
CA SER A 223 7.32 17.43 -2.08
C SER A 223 6.56 17.64 -3.39
N ASP A 224 6.38 16.59 -4.21
CA ASP A 224 5.55 16.70 -5.42
C ASP A 224 4.07 16.80 -5.04
N VAL A 225 3.63 16.02 -4.05
CA VAL A 225 2.26 16.06 -3.54
C VAL A 225 1.94 17.42 -2.94
N ALA A 226 2.81 17.95 -2.07
CA ALA A 226 2.64 19.27 -1.46
C ALA A 226 2.59 20.40 -2.50
N ARG A 227 3.41 20.31 -3.56
CA ARG A 227 3.45 21.30 -4.64
C ARG A 227 2.18 21.30 -5.48
N LEU A 228 1.64 20.12 -5.81
CA LEU A 228 0.48 19.97 -6.69
C LEU A 228 -0.85 20.14 -5.97
N TRP A 229 -0.92 19.75 -4.69
CA TRP A 229 -2.13 19.80 -3.86
C TRP A 229 -1.91 20.61 -2.59
N ALA A 230 -1.57 21.88 -2.78
CA ALA A 230 -1.41 22.86 -1.71
C ALA A 230 -2.77 23.32 -1.18
N TYR A 231 -3.34 22.59 -0.23
CA TYR A 231 -4.59 22.98 0.42
C TYR A 231 -4.36 24.01 1.53
N PRO A 232 -5.24 25.04 1.67
CA PRO A 232 -5.18 25.96 2.78
C PRO A 232 -5.33 25.19 4.09
N GLN A 233 -4.33 25.28 4.97
CA GLN A 233 -4.42 24.71 6.31
C GLN A 233 -5.19 25.70 7.18
N ASP A 234 -6.45 25.36 7.50
CA ASP A 234 -7.30 26.14 8.41
C ASP A 234 -6.66 26.14 9.81
N GLY A 235 -5.82 27.15 10.04
CA GLY A 235 -4.98 27.30 11.22
C GLY A 235 -3.80 28.25 11.00
N SER A 236 -3.33 28.41 9.76
CA SER A 236 -2.30 29.40 9.40
C SER A 236 -2.85 30.49 8.48
N ARG A 237 -3.72 31.34 9.05
CA ARG A 237 -3.90 32.72 8.58
C ARG A 237 -2.65 33.52 8.96
N GLN A 238 -1.53 33.24 8.30
CA GLN A 238 -0.33 34.07 8.36
C GLN A 238 0.25 34.18 6.94
N ASP A 239 -0.01 35.35 6.35
CA ASP A 239 0.68 35.98 5.22
C ASP A 239 1.28 35.06 4.16
N GLN A 240 0.48 34.79 3.12
CA GLN A 240 0.95 34.39 1.80
C GLN A 240 1.75 35.53 1.15
N SER A 241 2.98 35.74 1.61
CA SER A 241 4.00 36.51 0.89
C SER A 241 5.40 36.17 1.41
N ASP A 242 5.85 34.91 1.33
CA ASP A 242 7.30 34.58 1.38
C ASP A 242 7.58 33.07 1.23
N LEU A 243 7.48 32.53 0.01
CA LEU A 243 8.00 31.18 -0.31
C LEU A 243 9.28 31.21 -1.17
N SER A 244 9.97 32.34 -1.26
CA SER A 244 11.26 32.43 -1.98
C SER A 244 12.36 33.24 -1.29
N SER A 245 12.22 33.57 0.00
CA SER A 245 13.25 34.30 0.72
C SER A 245 13.59 33.60 2.02
N TYR A 246 14.73 32.92 2.03
CA TYR A 246 15.43 32.61 3.28
C TYR A 246 15.78 33.96 3.94
N ARG A 247 14.89 34.51 4.77
CA ARG A 247 15.10 35.80 5.46
C ARG A 247 16.35 35.70 6.32
N SER A 248 17.38 36.42 5.88
CA SER A 248 18.66 36.58 6.53
C SER A 248 18.65 37.74 7.52
N GLY A 249 19.11 37.50 8.76
CA GLY A 249 19.69 38.53 9.64
C GLY A 249 18.85 38.92 10.87
N GLY A 250 19.37 38.68 12.07
CA GLY A 250 18.84 39.17 13.36
C GLY A 250 18.36 38.10 14.34
N PRO A 251 18.26 38.37 15.67
CA PRO A 251 18.11 37.36 16.72
C PRO A 251 16.79 36.58 16.57
N GLY A 252 16.87 35.25 16.47
CA GLY A 252 15.77 34.41 15.95
C GLY A 252 16.11 33.71 14.62
N ARG A 253 17.40 33.54 14.33
CA ARG A 253 17.91 32.92 13.10
C ARG A 253 17.26 31.54 12.88
N PRO A 254 16.62 31.27 11.73
CA PRO A 254 16.01 29.99 11.45
C PRO A 254 17.08 28.90 11.52
N SER A 255 16.92 27.98 12.47
CA SER A 255 17.81 26.86 12.66
C SER A 255 17.29 25.66 11.88
N ALA A 256 18.16 24.98 11.14
CA ALA A 256 17.84 23.71 10.49
C ALA A 256 17.68 22.53 11.48
N MET A 257 17.63 22.82 12.80
CA MET A 257 17.62 21.81 13.84
C MET A 257 16.37 20.92 13.79
N HIS A 258 15.22 21.45 13.38
CA HIS A 258 13.99 20.67 13.27
C HIS A 258 14.12 19.54 12.22
N LEU A 259 14.81 19.77 11.10
CA LEU A 259 15.11 18.75 10.09
C LEU A 259 15.99 17.64 10.66
N VAL A 260 17.02 18.04 11.42
CA VAL A 260 17.94 17.10 12.06
C VAL A 260 17.26 16.28 13.16
N GLU A 261 16.39 16.90 13.96
CA GLU A 261 15.60 16.21 14.99
C GLU A 261 14.63 15.21 14.35
N ALA A 262 13.92 15.59 13.29
CA ALA A 262 13.02 14.69 12.58
C ALA A 262 13.75 13.47 12.01
N GLU A 263 14.89 13.69 11.34
CA GLU A 263 15.72 12.60 10.80
C GLU A 263 16.28 11.69 11.89
N PHE A 264 16.70 12.25 13.03
CA PHE A 264 17.15 11.45 14.18
C PHE A 264 16.04 10.53 14.71
N HIS A 265 14.81 11.03 14.87
CA HIS A 265 13.68 10.22 15.31
C HIS A 265 13.33 9.11 14.31
N ARG A 266 13.38 9.40 13.01
CA ARG A 266 13.21 8.39 11.95
C ARG A 266 14.24 7.28 12.08
N ARG A 267 15.52 7.63 12.28
CA ARG A 267 16.62 6.67 12.48
C ARG A 267 16.48 5.88 13.79
N CYS A 268 15.96 6.48 14.86
CA CYS A 268 15.62 5.78 16.10
C CYS A 268 14.59 4.67 15.85
N LYS A 269 13.47 4.99 15.17
CA LYS A 269 12.43 4.01 14.82
C LYS A 269 12.99 2.85 13.99
N GLN A 270 13.92 3.15 13.07
CA GLN A 270 14.54 2.15 12.20
C GLN A 270 15.69 1.37 12.84
N GLY A 271 16.08 1.67 14.08
CA GLY A 271 17.21 0.99 14.73
C GLY A 271 18.58 1.33 14.13
N SER A 272 18.67 2.34 13.25
CA SER A 272 19.85 2.65 12.43
C SER A 272 20.77 3.70 13.03
N VAL A 273 20.52 4.13 14.28
CA VAL A 273 21.34 5.14 14.99
C VAL A 273 22.73 4.56 15.29
N GLU A 274 23.78 5.33 14.99
CA GLU A 274 25.16 4.89 15.16
C GLU A 274 25.80 5.36 16.48
N PRO A 275 26.08 4.47 17.45
CA PRO A 275 26.90 4.83 18.61
C PRO A 275 28.38 4.96 18.21
N PRO A 276 29.13 5.91 18.81
CA PRO A 276 28.72 6.88 19.83
C PRO A 276 27.98 8.10 19.24
N LEU A 277 27.32 8.92 20.08
CA LEU A 277 26.59 10.15 19.67
C LEU A 277 27.39 11.07 18.74
N ALA A 278 28.71 11.12 18.89
CA ALA A 278 29.58 11.89 17.99
C ALA A 278 29.52 11.41 16.53
N LYS A 279 29.40 10.10 16.31
CA LYS A 279 29.29 9.48 14.98
C LYS A 279 27.93 9.78 14.36
N GLU A 280 26.86 9.61 15.13
CA GLU A 280 25.50 9.97 14.70
C GLU A 280 25.38 11.47 14.35
N ALA A 281 25.94 12.35 15.19
CA ALA A 281 25.91 13.78 14.92
C ALA A 281 26.72 14.18 13.67
N ALA A 282 27.81 13.46 13.36
CA ALA A 282 28.57 13.64 12.12
C ALA A 282 27.78 13.15 10.90
N PHE A 283 27.09 12.01 11.01
CA PHE A 283 26.19 11.51 9.98
C PHE A 283 25.08 12.53 9.67
N LEU A 284 24.37 13.00 10.69
CA LEU A 284 23.28 13.97 10.53
C LEU A 284 23.75 15.30 9.95
N ALA A 285 24.94 15.76 10.32
CA ALA A 285 25.55 16.94 9.69
C ALA A 285 25.85 16.74 8.21
N SER A 286 26.34 15.55 7.82
CA SER A 286 26.56 15.20 6.40
C SER A 286 25.25 15.09 5.64
N TRP A 287 24.26 14.39 6.21
CA TRP A 287 22.93 14.26 5.65
C TRP A 287 22.29 15.62 5.39
N LEU A 288 22.35 16.54 6.36
CA LEU A 288 21.80 17.88 6.21
C LEU A 288 22.44 18.63 5.02
N ARG A 289 23.75 18.51 4.82
CA ARG A 289 24.44 19.14 3.69
C ARG A 289 24.08 18.52 2.34
N THR A 290 23.91 17.20 2.30
CA THR A 290 23.61 16.47 1.06
C THR A 290 22.16 16.67 0.62
N TYR A 291 21.21 16.57 1.55
CA TYR A 291 19.78 16.57 1.24
C TYR A 291 19.11 17.93 1.42
N HIS A 292 19.73 18.86 2.17
CA HIS A 292 19.22 20.20 2.38
C HIS A 292 20.32 21.26 2.16
N PRO A 293 20.89 21.37 0.94
CA PRO A 293 22.03 22.24 0.66
C PRO A 293 21.74 23.74 0.90
N THR A 294 20.47 24.15 0.89
CA THR A 294 20.04 25.53 1.15
C THR A 294 19.80 25.82 2.64
N ALA A 295 19.76 24.79 3.49
CA ALA A 295 19.54 24.97 4.93
C ALA A 295 20.82 25.48 5.63
N PRO A 296 20.71 26.31 6.67
CA PRO A 296 21.88 26.75 7.44
C PRO A 296 22.68 25.54 7.98
N PRO A 297 23.98 25.46 7.70
CA PRO A 297 24.77 24.30 8.08
C PRO A 297 24.87 24.20 9.60
N LEU A 298 24.64 23.00 10.13
CA LEU A 298 24.84 22.68 11.53
C LEU A 298 26.14 21.91 11.73
N THR A 299 26.87 22.23 12.80
CA THR A 299 28.08 21.48 13.16
C THR A 299 27.70 20.21 13.91
N PRO A 300 28.49 19.12 13.80
CA PRO A 300 28.27 17.91 14.61
C PRO A 300 28.19 18.20 16.11
N LYS A 301 28.96 19.18 16.61
CA LYS A 301 28.92 19.59 18.02
C LYS A 301 27.55 20.17 18.40
N THR A 302 26.98 21.05 17.57
CA THR A 302 25.67 21.66 17.81
C THR A 302 24.56 20.59 17.82
N ILE A 303 24.59 19.67 16.86
CA ILE A 303 23.65 18.55 16.76
C ILE A 303 23.79 17.63 17.99
N GLY A 304 25.00 17.24 18.34
CA GLY A 304 25.27 16.37 19.48
C GLY A 304 24.78 16.97 20.80
N ASN A 305 25.05 18.26 21.05
CA ASN A 305 24.57 18.95 22.25
C ASN A 305 23.04 18.95 22.33
N ARG A 306 22.37 19.14 21.19
CA ARG A 306 20.90 19.19 21.14
C ARG A 306 20.27 17.81 21.34
N LEU A 307 20.81 16.78 20.70
CA LEU A 307 20.23 15.43 20.70
C LEU A 307 20.65 14.57 21.90
N MET A 308 21.55 15.04 22.76
CA MET A 308 22.12 14.24 23.86
C MET A 308 21.08 13.57 24.76
N ALA A 309 20.01 14.28 25.13
CA ALA A 309 18.94 13.72 25.98
C ALA A 309 18.17 12.61 25.26
N ALA A 310 17.74 12.86 24.02
CA ALA A 310 17.00 11.90 23.19
C ALA A 310 17.84 10.67 22.86
N PHE A 311 19.13 10.85 22.54
CA PHE A 311 20.07 9.76 22.29
C PHE A 311 20.26 8.86 23.51
N ARG A 312 20.42 9.43 24.71
CA ARG A 312 20.52 8.63 25.95
C ARG A 312 19.25 7.82 26.23
N ALA A 313 18.08 8.41 25.98
CA ALA A 313 16.81 7.71 26.12
C ALA A 313 16.72 6.53 25.14
N TYR A 314 17.09 6.74 23.87
CA TYR A 314 17.14 5.70 22.85
C TYR A 314 18.10 4.55 23.22
N ILE A 315 19.34 4.85 23.63
CA ILE A 315 20.31 3.83 24.03
C ILE A 315 19.83 3.04 25.26
N ARG A 316 19.18 3.70 26.23
CA ARG A 316 18.62 3.02 27.41
C ARG A 316 17.47 2.09 27.04
N ALA A 317 16.62 2.47 26.09
CA ALA A 317 15.50 1.63 25.66
C ALA A 317 15.95 0.39 24.87
N ARG A 318 17.16 0.43 24.31
CA ARG A 318 17.73 -0.65 23.49
C ARG A 318 18.53 -1.68 24.31
N ASN A 319 19.02 -1.30 25.48
CA ASN A 319 19.77 -2.17 26.40
C ASN A 319 18.84 -2.78 27.44
#